data_AF-B4I9Y3-F1
#
_entry.id   AF-B4I9Y3-F1
#
_cell.length_a   1.000
_cell.length_b   1.000
_cell.length_c   1.000
_cell.angle_alpha   90.00
_cell.angle_beta   90.00
_cell.angle_gamma   90.00
#
_symmetry.space_group_name_H-M   'P 1'
#
loop_
_entity.id
_entity.type
_entity.pdbx_description
1 polymer ?
#
loop_
_entity_poly.entity_id
_entity_poly.type
_entity_poly.pdbx_seq_one_letter_code
_entity_poly.pdbx_strand_id
1 'polypeptide(L)'
;MESMIDNEARHVVASAYQTTEGILTTHRDKLEKLAEALLEKETLDYDQVVQLIGPPPYDLGRRQVESVEFEQSLKNLSTDTDATKA
;
A
#
# COMPACT_ATOMS: atom_id res chain seq x y z
N MET A 1 -27.75 18.33 10.52
CA MET A 1 -26.55 17.72 11.13
C MET A 1 -26.01 16.61 10.24
N GLU A 2 -26.86 15.66 9.82
CA GLU A 2 -26.53 14.61 8.83
C GLU A 2 -25.88 15.17 7.54
N SER A 3 -26.47 16.20 6.94
CA SER A 3 -25.91 16.84 5.74
C SER A 3 -24.54 17.50 5.93
N MET A 4 -24.17 17.89 7.16
CA MET A 4 -22.87 18.49 7.43
C MET A 4 -21.77 17.42 7.44
N ILE A 5 -22.07 16.25 8.01
CA ILE A 5 -21.15 15.10 8.03
C ILE A 5 -20.93 14.59 6.61
N ASP A 6 -21.99 14.46 5.81
CA ASP A 6 -21.88 14.02 4.42
C ASP A 6 -21.06 15.00 3.56
N ASN A 7 -21.23 16.30 3.78
CA ASN A 7 -20.46 17.32 3.07
C ASN A 7 -18.97 17.25 3.43
N GLU A 8 -18.65 17.06 4.72
CA GLU A 8 -17.26 16.92 5.17
C GLU A 8 -16.63 15.63 4.62
N ALA A 9 -17.36 14.52 4.62
CA ALA A 9 -16.90 13.26 4.04
C ALA A 9 -16.56 13.41 2.55
N ARG A 10 -17.42 14.09 1.77
CA ARG A 10 -17.14 14.38 0.35
C ARG A 10 -15.90 15.27 0.19
N HIS A 11 -15.75 16.27 1.04
CA HIS A 11 -14.61 17.17 0.99
C HIS A 11 -13.28 16.44 1.26
N VAL A 12 -13.25 15.56 2.26
CA VAL A 12 -12.08 14.74 2.57
C VAL A 12 -11.70 13.84 1.39
N VAL A 13 -12.67 13.15 0.80
CA VAL A 13 -12.42 12.27 -0.36
C VAL A 13 -11.93 13.08 -1.56
N ALA A 14 -12.54 14.22 -1.87
CA ALA A 14 -12.13 15.08 -2.96
C ALA A 14 -10.69 15.62 -2.77
N SER A 15 -10.35 16.04 -1.56
CA SER A 15 -9.00 16.50 -1.21
C SER A 15 -7.95 15.40 -1.35
N ALA A 16 -8.26 14.18 -0.88
CA ALA A 16 -7.39 13.02 -1.03
C ALA A 16 -7.17 12.65 -2.51
N TYR A 17 -8.23 12.71 -3.32
CA TYR A 17 -8.13 12.49 -4.76
C TYR A 17 -7.21 13.51 -5.43
N GLN A 18 -7.43 14.81 -5.22
CA GLN A 18 -6.62 15.88 -5.81
C GLN A 18 -5.14 15.77 -5.38
N THR A 19 -4.90 15.46 -4.11
CA THR A 19 -3.54 15.24 -3.58
C THR A 19 -2.87 14.07 -4.30
N THR A 20 -3.59 12.95 -4.47
CA THR A 20 -3.06 11.75 -5.14
C THR A 20 -2.79 12.01 -6.61
N GLU A 21 -3.73 12.64 -7.32
CA GLU A 21 -3.56 13.04 -8.72
C GLU A 21 -2.35 13.97 -8.90
N GLY A 22 -2.17 14.92 -7.98
CA GLY A 22 -1.00 15.80 -7.95
C GLY A 22 0.32 15.02 -7.81
N ILE A 23 0.38 14.06 -6.89
CA ILE A 23 1.55 13.18 -6.71
C ILE A 23 1.84 12.38 -7.97
N LEU A 24 0.82 11.72 -8.55
CA LEU A 24 0.97 10.88 -9.73
C LEU A 24 1.36 11.68 -10.99
N THR A 25 0.86 12.91 -11.11
CA THR A 25 1.20 13.79 -12.24
C THR A 25 2.59 14.38 -12.08
N THR A 26 2.97 14.77 -10.86
CA THR A 26 4.32 15.30 -10.57
C THR A 26 5.42 14.24 -10.79
N HIS A 27 5.11 12.97 -10.52
CA HIS A 27 6.03 11.84 -10.68
C HIS A 27 5.63 10.91 -11.83
N ARG A 28 5.08 11.48 -12.91
CA ARG A 28 4.57 10.73 -14.06
C ARG A 28 5.64 9.83 -14.70
N ASP A 29 6.89 10.31 -14.75
CA ASP A 29 8.04 9.57 -15.27
C ASP A 29 8.28 8.25 -14.51
N LYS A 30 8.11 8.26 -13.18
CA LYS A 30 8.25 7.07 -12.33
C LYS A 30 7.06 6.13 -12.53
N LEU A 31 5.86 6.68 -12.68
CA LEU A 31 4.66 5.90 -12.96
C LEU A 31 4.76 5.16 -14.29
N GLU A 32 5.22 5.84 -15.35
CA GLU A 32 5.40 5.25 -16.68
C GLU A 32 6.44 4.12 -16.65
N LYS A 33 7.57 4.32 -15.99
CA LYS A 33 8.58 3.26 -15.79
C LYS A 33 8.03 2.01 -15.10
N LEU A 34 7.20 2.19 -14.07
CA LEU A 34 6.57 1.06 -13.39
C LEU A 34 5.54 0.37 -14.28
N ALA A 35 4.75 1.13 -15.04
CA ALA A 35 3.76 0.58 -15.95
C ALA A 35 4.42 -0.23 -17.08
N GLU A 36 5.48 0.30 -17.70
CA GLU A 36 6.27 -0.41 -18.72
C GLU A 36 6.89 -1.69 -18.15
N ALA A 37 7.51 -1.60 -16.97
CA ALA A 37 8.09 -2.77 -16.31
C ALA A 37 7.03 -3.83 -15.97
N LEU A 38 5.79 -3.42 -15.61
CA LEU A 38 4.69 -4.34 -15.35
C LEU A 38 4.13 -5.00 -16.61
N LEU A 39 4.23 -4.33 -17.77
CA LEU A 39 3.88 -4.92 -19.06
C LEU A 39 4.88 -6.01 -19.46
N GLU A 40 6.16 -5.83 -19.14
CA GLU A 40 7.21 -6.82 -19.39
C GLU A 40 7.22 -7.95 -18.34
N LYS A 41 7.00 -7.59 -17.07
CA LYS A 41 6.99 -8.50 -15.92
C LYS A 41 5.66 -8.32 -15.19
N GLU A 42 4.78 -9.30 -15.28
CA GLU A 42 3.42 -9.25 -14.72
C GLU A 42 3.35 -8.85 -13.23
N THR A 43 4.44 -9.10 -12.48
CA THR A 43 4.59 -8.75 -11.06
C THR A 43 5.96 -8.11 -10.81
N LEU A 44 6.01 -7.12 -9.93
CA LEU A 44 7.24 -6.49 -9.45
C LEU A 44 7.37 -6.64 -7.93
N ASP A 45 8.52 -7.11 -7.47
CA ASP A 45 8.89 -7.16 -6.05
C ASP A 45 9.39 -5.80 -5.55
N TYR A 46 9.41 -5.60 -4.23
CA TYR A 46 9.85 -4.34 -3.61
C TYR A 46 11.25 -3.90 -4.08
N ASP A 47 12.23 -4.81 -4.07
CA ASP A 47 13.59 -4.52 -4.50
C ASP A 47 13.66 -4.09 -5.96
N GLN A 48 12.80 -4.66 -6.81
CA GLN A 48 12.70 -4.30 -8.22
C GLN A 48 12.12 -2.90 -8.39
N VAL A 49 11.10 -2.54 -7.60
CA VAL A 49 10.55 -1.18 -7.57
C VAL A 49 11.62 -0.18 -7.13
N VAL A 50 12.38 -0.48 -6.08
CA VAL A 50 13.48 0.38 -5.61
C VAL A 50 14.56 0.56 -6.67
N GLN A 51 14.91 -0.50 -7.41
CA GLN A 51 15.84 -0.40 -8.53
C GLN A 51 15.31 0.47 -9.68
N LEU A 52 14.00 0.46 -9.94
CA LEU A 52 13.37 1.21 -11.04
C LEU A 52 13.20 2.71 -10.75
N ILE A 53 12.71 3.06 -9.55
CA ILE A 53 12.30 4.44 -9.23
C ILE A 53 13.11 5.09 -8.10
N GLY A 54 14.10 4.36 -7.57
CA GLY A 54 14.95 4.75 -6.45
C GLY A 54 14.36 4.37 -5.08
N PRO A 55 15.17 4.47 -4.01
CA PRO A 55 14.70 4.20 -2.65
C PRO A 55 13.68 5.26 -2.21
N PRO A 56 12.74 4.91 -1.33
CA PRO A 56 11.77 5.86 -0.79
C PRO A 56 12.49 6.99 -0.02
N PRO A 57 12.11 8.26 -0.24
CA PRO A 57 12.76 9.41 0.40
C PRO A 57 12.49 9.51 1.89
N TYR A 58 11.45 8.83 2.39
CA TYR A 58 11.11 8.75 3.80
C TYR A 58 11.25 7.30 4.23
N ASP A 59 12.39 6.98 4.81
CA ASP A 59 12.69 5.67 5.37
C ASP A 59 11.88 5.47 6.65
N LEU A 60 11.12 4.37 6.73
CA LEU A 60 10.22 4.08 7.84
C LEU A 60 10.33 2.60 8.13
N GLY A 61 10.67 2.23 9.37
CA GLY A 61 10.54 0.85 9.91
C GLY A 61 9.12 0.29 9.91
N ARG A 62 8.23 0.77 9.04
CA ARG A 62 6.96 0.16 8.64
C ARG A 62 7.26 -0.89 7.57
N ARG A 63 7.79 -2.01 8.05
CA ARG A 63 7.75 -3.28 7.33
C ARG A 63 6.35 -3.43 6.73
N GLN A 64 6.31 -3.56 5.41
CA GLN A 64 5.16 -4.16 4.75
C GLN A 64 5.01 -5.53 5.40
N VAL A 65 3.82 -5.86 5.88
CA VAL A 65 3.54 -7.26 6.19
C VAL A 65 3.58 -7.95 4.85
N GLU A 66 4.66 -8.69 4.58
CA GLU A 66 4.68 -9.56 3.41
C GLU A 66 3.46 -10.49 3.53
N SER A 67 2.79 -10.79 2.42
CA SER A 67 1.68 -11.76 2.42
C SER A 67 2.06 -13.05 3.16
N VAL A 68 3.33 -13.44 3.06
CA VAL A 68 3.94 -14.56 3.76
C VAL A 68 4.00 -14.36 5.29
N GLU A 69 4.37 -13.17 5.78
CA GLU A 69 4.40 -12.83 7.22
C GLU A 69 2.98 -12.71 7.81
N PHE A 70 2.02 -12.22 7.03
CA PHE A 70 0.61 -12.16 7.41
C PHE A 70 0.01 -13.56 7.60
N GLU A 71 0.23 -14.44 6.62
CA GLU A 71 -0.24 -15.83 6.67
C GLU A 71 0.40 -16.62 7.81
N GLN A 72 1.69 -16.40 8.09
CA GLN A 72 2.38 -17.01 9.23
C GLN A 72 1.82 -16.52 10.56
N SER A 73 1.48 -15.22 10.67
CA SER A 73 0.85 -14.65 11.86
C SER A 73 -0.54 -15.26 12.12
N LEU A 74 -1.32 -15.54 11.07
CA LEU A 74 -2.63 -16.22 11.19
C LEU A 74 -2.51 -17.69 11.63
N LYS A 75 -1.50 -18.41 11.13
CA LYS A 75 -1.24 -19.80 11.54
C LYS A 75 -0.86 -19.90 13.01
N ASN A 76 0.03 -19.01 13.47
CA ASN A 76 0.48 -18.98 14.86
C ASN A 76 -0.63 -18.60 15.84
N LEU A 77 -1.58 -17.75 15.42
CA LEU A 77 -2.76 -17.40 16.24
C LEU A 77 -3.76 -18.57 16.37
N SER A 78 -3.83 -19.45 15.37
CA SER A 78 -4.76 -20.58 15.35
C SER A 78 -4.31 -21.74 16.25
N THR A 79 -3.00 -21.88 16.50
CA THR A 79 -2.43 -22.97 17.31
C THR A 79 -2.60 -22.78 18.83
N ASP A 80 -2.82 -21.55 19.31
CA ASP A 80 -3.01 -21.27 20.74
C ASP A 80 -4.43 -21.57 21.24
N THR A 81 -5.42 -21.63 20.33
CA THR A 81 -6.82 -21.86 20.74
C THR A 81 -7.11 -23.33 21.10
N ASP A 82 -6.29 -24.28 20.62
CA ASP A 82 -6.46 -25.71 20.90
C ASP A 82 -5.76 -26.17 22.19
N ALA A 83 -4.87 -25.36 22.78
CA ALA A 83 -4.12 -25.73 23.98
C ALA A 83 -4.86 -25.42 25.31
N THR A 84 -6.03 -24.78 25.27
CA THR A 84 -6.81 -24.43 26.49
C THR A 84 -8.02 -25.35 26.71
N LYS A 85 -8.04 -26.52 26.06
CA LYS A 85 -9.09 -27.54 26.24
C LYS A 85 -8.48 -28.89 26.63
N ALA A 86 -7.83 -28.91 27.79
CA ALA A 86 -7.49 -30.13 28.53
C ALA A 86 -7.79 -29.92 30.01
#